data_AF-A0A3R9KJE8-F1
#
_entry.id   AF-A0A3R9KJE8-F1
#
_cell.length_a   1.000
_cell.length_b   1.000
_cell.length_c   1.000
_cell.angle_alpha   90.00
_cell.angle_beta   90.00
_cell.angle_gamma   90.00
#
_symmetry.space_group_name_H-M   'P 1'
#
loop_
_entity.id
_entity.type
_entity.pdbx_description
1 polymer ?
#
loop_
_entity_poly.entity_id
_entity_poly.type
_entity_poly.pdbx_seq_one_letter_code
_entity_poly.pdbx_strand_id
1 'polypeptide(L)'
;MEFKIGNKIVEIKFDFRLMFRIDKDLATKDANGQSSKNGIGALFYKIVDRDDQGIVDLIQFCGSKKGKAVSEDEALSAIENYFEKSDAEDPQEALFEEIQEEMVQSGFFKKKILKYIENMRLGLELAESQATENDATAQMQAKAISEIIGKMESALS
;
A
#
# COMPACT_ATOMS: atom_id res chain seq x y z
N MET A 1 -2.28 5.94 -14.60
CA MET A 1 -3.50 5.13 -14.91
C MET A 1 -4.85 5.87 -14.70
N GLU A 2 -5.95 5.41 -15.32
CA GLU A 2 -7.31 5.99 -15.20
C GLU A 2 -8.40 4.95 -14.87
N PHE A 3 -9.32 5.29 -13.95
CA PHE A 3 -10.48 4.47 -13.58
C PHE A 3 -11.80 5.20 -13.81
N LYS A 4 -12.84 4.47 -14.22
CA LYS A 4 -14.20 5.01 -14.33
C LYS A 4 -15.03 4.63 -13.10
N ILE A 5 -15.36 5.62 -12.27
CA ILE A 5 -16.20 5.45 -11.08
C ILE A 5 -17.58 6.07 -11.38
N GLY A 6 -18.56 5.20 -11.64
CA GLY A 6 -19.88 5.62 -12.15
C GLY A 6 -19.73 6.39 -13.47
N ASN A 7 -20.14 7.67 -13.49
CA ASN A 7 -20.02 8.53 -14.69
C ASN A 7 -18.76 9.42 -14.69
N LYS A 8 -17.82 9.20 -13.77
CA LYS A 8 -16.62 10.04 -13.63
C LYS A 8 -15.37 9.25 -13.98
N ILE A 9 -14.46 9.89 -14.72
CA ILE A 9 -13.09 9.41 -14.90
C ILE A 9 -12.24 9.98 -13.77
N VAL A 10 -11.52 9.10 -13.10
CA VAL A 10 -10.58 9.41 -12.03
C VAL A 10 -9.20 8.98 -12.50
N GLU A 11 -8.34 9.95 -12.73
CA GLU A 11 -6.93 9.72 -13.01
C GLU A 11 -6.20 9.48 -11.68
N ILE A 12 -5.54 8.34 -11.54
CA ILE A 12 -4.67 8.07 -10.40
C ILE A 12 -3.31 8.67 -10.71
N LYS A 13 -2.91 9.62 -9.87
CA LYS A 13 -1.57 10.22 -9.89
C LYS A 13 -0.92 9.96 -8.56
N PHE A 14 0.22 9.27 -8.56
CA PHE A 14 1.09 9.16 -7.39
C PHE A 14 1.79 10.48 -7.17
N ASP A 15 1.03 11.51 -6.75
CA ASP A 15 1.43 12.88 -6.46
C ASP A 15 1.56 13.16 -4.94
N PHE A 16 2.08 14.33 -4.57
CA PHE A 16 2.24 14.69 -3.15
C PHE A 16 0.90 14.72 -2.39
N ARG A 17 -0.20 15.03 -3.07
CA ARG A 17 -1.53 15.13 -2.47
C ARG A 17 -2.08 13.75 -2.13
N LEU A 18 -1.96 12.80 -3.04
CA LEU A 18 -2.32 11.41 -2.82
C LEU A 18 -1.46 10.83 -1.69
N MET A 19 -0.14 11.07 -1.74
CA MET A 19 0.77 10.64 -0.68
C MET A 19 0.33 11.14 0.70
N PHE A 20 0.05 12.44 0.81
CA PHE A 20 -0.38 13.04 2.08
C PHE A 20 -1.71 12.47 2.58
N ARG A 21 -2.65 12.18 1.68
CA ARG A 21 -3.96 11.61 2.02
C ARG A 21 -3.81 10.19 2.57
N ILE A 22 -3.09 9.33 1.85
CA ILE A 22 -2.82 7.95 2.27
C ILE A 22 -2.11 7.92 3.63
N ASP A 23 -1.05 8.71 3.80
CA ASP A 23 -0.31 8.76 5.08
C ASP A 23 -1.17 9.25 6.25
N LYS A 24 -2.17 10.10 5.98
CA LYS A 24 -3.08 10.58 7.02
C LYS A 24 -4.08 9.52 7.45
N ASP A 25 -4.62 8.78 6.48
CA ASP A 25 -5.81 7.93 6.68
C ASP A 25 -5.44 6.46 6.95
N LEU A 26 -4.35 5.94 6.35
CA LEU A 26 -3.87 4.56 6.58
C LEU A 26 -2.79 4.43 7.66
N ALA A 27 -2.22 5.54 8.15
CA ALA A 27 -1.18 5.41 9.16
C ALA A 27 -1.74 4.88 10.48
N THR A 28 -1.00 3.95 11.08
CA THR A 28 -1.25 3.52 12.45
C THR A 28 -1.16 4.70 13.40
N LYS A 29 -1.99 4.69 14.44
CA LYS A 29 -1.98 5.72 15.48
C LYS A 29 -1.57 5.09 16.79
N ASP A 30 -0.72 5.79 17.53
CA ASP A 30 -0.40 5.40 18.90
C ASP A 30 -1.60 5.63 19.84
N ALA A 31 -1.43 5.26 21.12
CA ALA A 31 -2.47 5.45 22.14
C ALA A 31 -2.88 6.91 22.35
N ASN A 32 -2.05 7.87 21.94
CA ASN A 32 -2.30 9.31 22.02
C ASN A 32 -2.90 9.87 20.71
N GLY A 33 -3.18 9.02 19.72
CA GLY A 33 -3.69 9.41 18.42
C GLY A 33 -2.64 9.99 17.47
N GLN A 34 -1.35 9.92 17.80
CA GLN A 34 -0.28 10.38 16.94
C GLN A 34 -0.03 9.38 15.81
N SER A 35 -0.02 9.89 14.58
CA SER A 35 0.21 9.08 13.38
C SER A 35 1.67 8.65 13.27
N SER A 36 1.88 7.35 13.02
CA SER A 36 3.19 6.76 12.70
C SER A 36 3.67 7.08 11.27
N LYS A 37 2.86 7.79 10.47
CA LYS A 37 3.16 8.22 9.08
C LYS A 37 3.69 7.07 8.19
N ASN A 38 3.09 5.89 8.35
CA ASN A 38 3.46 4.65 7.69
C ASN A 38 2.41 4.18 6.66
N GLY A 39 1.41 5.00 6.36
CA GLY A 39 0.30 4.61 5.48
C GLY A 39 0.76 4.25 4.07
N ILE A 40 1.76 4.96 3.53
CA ILE A 40 2.33 4.64 2.21
C ILE A 40 3.02 3.28 2.20
N GLY A 41 3.78 2.97 3.25
CA GLY A 41 4.45 1.68 3.38
C GLY A 41 3.46 0.53 3.51
N ALA A 42 2.39 0.74 4.29
CA ALA A 42 1.30 -0.24 4.43
C ALA A 42 0.57 -0.47 3.10
N LEU A 43 0.25 0.59 2.35
CA LEU A 43 -0.35 0.45 1.01
C LEU A 43 0.58 -0.29 0.06
N PHE A 44 1.87 0.09 0.02
CA PHE A 44 2.83 -0.58 -0.86
C PHE A 44 2.95 -2.06 -0.54
N TYR A 45 2.94 -2.43 0.76
CA TYR A 45 2.94 -3.83 1.16
C TYR A 45 1.73 -4.58 0.59
N LYS A 46 0.51 -4.02 0.69
CA LYS A 46 -0.69 -4.63 0.09
C LYS A 46 -0.53 -4.88 -1.41
N ILE A 47 0.03 -3.91 -2.14
CA ILE A 47 0.25 -4.03 -3.60
C ILE A 47 1.26 -5.15 -3.92
N VAL A 48 2.40 -5.20 -3.22
CA VAL A 48 3.42 -6.24 -3.49
C VAL A 48 2.98 -7.63 -3.01
N ASP A 49 2.06 -7.70 -2.05
CA ASP A 49 1.50 -8.94 -1.54
C ASP A 49 0.25 -9.41 -2.31
N ARG A 50 -0.14 -8.68 -3.36
CA ARG A 50 -1.33 -8.93 -4.18
C ARG A 50 -2.63 -8.97 -3.35
N ASP A 51 -2.71 -8.10 -2.34
CA ASP A 51 -3.92 -7.85 -1.56
C ASP A 51 -4.83 -6.88 -2.33
N ASP A 52 -5.96 -7.38 -2.81
CA ASP A 52 -6.98 -6.62 -3.56
C ASP A 52 -7.48 -5.39 -2.82
N GLN A 53 -7.47 -5.43 -1.48
CA GLN A 53 -7.83 -4.28 -0.67
C GLN A 53 -6.89 -3.09 -0.94
N GLY A 54 -5.65 -3.33 -1.35
CA GLY A 54 -4.71 -2.28 -1.76
C GLY A 54 -5.22 -1.48 -2.96
N ILE A 55 -5.79 -2.14 -3.97
CA ILE A 55 -6.34 -1.50 -5.17
C ILE A 55 -7.62 -0.74 -4.81
N VAL A 56 -8.51 -1.36 -4.02
CA VAL A 56 -9.74 -0.75 -3.52
C VAL A 56 -9.44 0.53 -2.74
N ASP A 57 -8.53 0.45 -1.76
CA ASP A 57 -8.10 1.58 -0.93
C ASP A 57 -7.56 2.72 -1.82
N LEU A 58 -6.69 2.41 -2.78
CA LEU A 58 -6.12 3.39 -3.71
C LEU A 58 -7.19 4.12 -4.51
N ILE A 59 -8.16 3.38 -5.08
CA ILE A 59 -9.28 3.97 -5.83
C ILE A 59 -10.13 4.85 -4.92
N GLN A 60 -10.42 4.42 -3.69
CA GLN A 60 -11.15 5.23 -2.72
C GLN A 60 -10.40 6.52 -2.38
N PHE A 61 -9.07 6.46 -2.19
CA PHE A 61 -8.26 7.66 -1.93
C PHE A 61 -8.24 8.62 -3.11
N CYS A 62 -8.18 8.13 -4.35
CA CYS A 62 -8.16 8.96 -5.54
C CYS A 62 -9.55 9.55 -5.88
N GLY A 63 -10.59 8.72 -5.79
CA GLY A 63 -11.94 9.07 -6.20
C GLY A 63 -12.71 9.89 -5.16
N SER A 64 -12.38 9.74 -3.87
CA SER A 64 -13.07 10.46 -2.80
C SER A 64 -12.78 11.96 -2.83
N LYS A 65 -13.85 12.74 -2.66
CA LYS A 65 -13.80 14.21 -2.54
C LYS A 65 -14.47 14.64 -1.24
N LYS A 66 -14.23 15.88 -0.83
CA LYS A 66 -14.85 16.45 0.39
C LYS A 66 -16.38 16.29 0.31
N GLY A 67 -16.95 15.58 1.29
CA GLY A 67 -18.39 15.35 1.39
C GLY A 67 -18.96 14.23 0.51
N LYS A 68 -18.14 13.54 -0.29
CA LYS A 68 -18.55 12.33 -1.01
C LYS A 68 -17.39 11.33 -1.07
N ALA A 69 -17.44 10.34 -0.20
CA ALA A 69 -16.57 9.18 -0.24
C ALA A 69 -17.00 8.24 -1.37
N VAL A 70 -16.04 7.59 -2.00
CA VAL A 70 -16.27 6.44 -2.87
C VAL A 70 -16.47 5.22 -1.96
N SER A 71 -17.56 4.50 -2.18
CA SER A 71 -17.84 3.23 -1.48
C SER A 71 -16.96 2.10 -1.98
N GLU A 72 -16.89 1.00 -1.22
CA GLU A 72 -16.21 -0.22 -1.64
C GLU A 72 -16.83 -0.78 -2.93
N ASP A 73 -18.16 -0.90 -3.00
CA ASP A 73 -18.87 -1.35 -4.21
C ASP A 73 -18.56 -0.48 -5.44
N GLU A 74 -18.49 0.85 -5.27
CA GLU A 74 -18.12 1.76 -6.37
C GLU A 74 -16.67 1.55 -6.82
N ALA A 75 -15.76 1.22 -5.90
CA ALA A 75 -14.36 0.93 -6.23
C ALA A 75 -14.23 -0.43 -6.92
N LEU A 76 -14.87 -1.48 -6.41
CA LEU A 76 -14.92 -2.82 -7.02
C LEU A 76 -15.49 -2.76 -8.44
N SER A 77 -16.62 -2.05 -8.61
CA SER A 77 -17.21 -1.84 -9.94
C SER A 77 -16.22 -1.15 -10.90
N ALA A 78 -15.43 -0.20 -10.41
CA ALA A 78 -14.45 0.49 -11.24
C ALA A 78 -13.28 -0.44 -11.66
N ILE A 79 -12.87 -1.35 -10.78
CA ILE A 79 -11.86 -2.38 -11.04
C ILE A 79 -12.37 -3.36 -12.10
N GLU A 80 -13.58 -3.90 -11.93
CA GLU A 80 -14.21 -4.79 -12.91
C GLU A 80 -14.27 -4.14 -14.30
N ASN A 81 -14.71 -2.88 -14.37
CA ASN A 81 -14.74 -2.11 -15.62
C ASN A 81 -13.36 -1.86 -16.24
N TYR A 82 -12.29 -1.83 -15.43
CA TYR A 82 -10.91 -1.71 -15.90
C TYR A 82 -10.46 -3.05 -16.49
N PHE A 83 -10.73 -4.17 -15.81
CA PHE A 83 -10.39 -5.51 -16.27
C PHE A 83 -11.10 -5.90 -17.56
N GLU A 84 -12.39 -5.60 -17.70
CA GLU A 84 -13.16 -5.88 -18.93
C GLU A 84 -12.59 -5.18 -20.19
N LYS A 85 -11.82 -4.11 -20.01
CA LYS A 85 -11.23 -3.32 -21.09
C LYS A 85 -9.74 -3.59 -21.30
N SER A 86 -9.14 -4.40 -20.44
CA SER A 86 -7.73 -4.75 -20.53
C SER A 86 -7.53 -5.82 -21.61
N ASP A 87 -6.49 -5.64 -22.42
CA ASP A 87 -6.04 -6.66 -23.39
C ASP A 87 -5.02 -7.62 -22.76
N ALA A 88 -4.70 -7.47 -21.46
CA ALA A 88 -3.77 -8.34 -20.76
C ALA A 88 -4.37 -9.74 -20.51
N GLU A 89 -3.53 -10.78 -20.56
CA GLU A 89 -3.94 -12.15 -20.23
C GLU A 89 -4.33 -12.28 -18.74
N ASP A 90 -3.60 -11.57 -17.88
CA ASP A 90 -3.93 -11.39 -16.46
C ASP A 90 -4.05 -9.89 -16.14
N PRO A 91 -5.25 -9.29 -16.29
CA PRO A 91 -5.48 -7.89 -16.00
C PRO A 91 -5.22 -7.49 -14.55
N GLN A 92 -5.39 -8.42 -13.61
CA GLN A 92 -5.23 -8.16 -12.19
C GLN A 92 -3.75 -8.05 -11.84
N GLU A 93 -2.94 -9.01 -12.27
CA GLU A 93 -1.49 -8.97 -12.07
C GLU A 93 -0.87 -7.75 -12.75
N ALA A 94 -1.26 -7.47 -14.00
CA ALA A 94 -0.79 -6.30 -14.74
C ALA A 94 -1.12 -4.98 -14.00
N LEU A 95 -2.28 -4.91 -13.35
CA LEU A 95 -2.67 -3.74 -12.57
C LEU A 95 -1.82 -3.60 -11.28
N PHE A 96 -1.53 -4.70 -10.58
CA PHE A 96 -0.64 -4.67 -9.42
C PHE A 96 0.78 -4.22 -9.81
N GLU A 97 1.31 -4.72 -10.93
CA GLU A 97 2.60 -4.32 -11.47
C GLU A 97 2.63 -2.84 -11.86
N GLU A 98 1.61 -2.34 -12.58
CA GLU A 98 1.52 -0.92 -12.96
C GLU A 98 1.49 -0.01 -11.73
N ILE A 99 0.70 -0.36 -10.70
CA ILE A 99 0.64 0.40 -9.44
C ILE A 99 2.00 0.36 -8.73
N GLN A 100 2.63 -0.81 -8.62
CA GLN A 100 3.93 -0.97 -8.00
C GLN A 100 4.97 -0.08 -8.69
N GLU A 101 5.05 -0.12 -10.02
CA GLU A 101 5.97 0.70 -10.80
C GLU A 101 5.72 2.20 -10.60
N GLU A 102 4.48 2.67 -10.72
CA GLU A 102 4.17 4.09 -10.53
C GLU A 102 4.53 4.57 -9.10
N MET A 103 4.30 3.74 -8.06
CA MET A 103 4.72 4.04 -6.68
C MET A 103 6.24 4.15 -6.53
N VAL A 104 7.01 3.26 -7.16
CA VAL A 104 8.48 3.24 -7.08
C VAL A 104 9.11 4.37 -7.89
N GLN A 105 8.54 4.70 -9.06
CA GLN A 105 9.01 5.81 -9.89
C GLN A 105 8.72 7.17 -9.24
N SER A 106 7.68 7.26 -8.41
CA SER A 106 7.36 8.46 -7.66
C SER A 106 8.36 8.72 -6.53
N GLY A 107 9.19 9.76 -6.68
CA GLY A 107 10.28 10.06 -5.75
C GLY A 107 9.85 10.28 -4.29
N PHE A 108 8.64 10.78 -4.03
CA PHE A 108 8.12 10.93 -2.66
C PHE A 108 7.49 9.64 -2.12
N PHE A 109 6.82 8.82 -2.94
CA PHE A 109 6.35 7.49 -2.51
C PHE A 109 7.55 6.59 -2.21
N LYS A 110 8.52 6.48 -3.13
CA LYS A 110 9.76 5.71 -2.92
C LYS A 110 10.46 6.09 -1.63
N LYS A 111 10.60 7.41 -1.34
CA LYS A 111 11.20 7.87 -0.08
C LYS A 111 10.43 7.39 1.16
N LYS A 112 9.10 7.37 1.10
CA LYS A 112 8.24 6.91 2.20
C LYS A 112 8.29 5.40 2.38
N ILE A 113 8.31 4.64 1.28
CA ILE A 113 8.48 3.19 1.28
C ILE A 113 9.82 2.82 1.91
N LEU A 114 10.92 3.45 1.48
CA LEU A 114 12.24 3.23 2.06
C LEU A 114 12.27 3.54 3.56
N LYS A 115 11.64 4.65 3.98
CA LYS A 115 11.57 4.98 5.41
C LYS A 115 10.76 3.96 6.22
N TYR A 116 9.71 3.42 5.62
CA TYR A 116 8.92 2.36 6.25
C TYR A 116 9.74 1.08 6.42
N ILE A 117 10.45 0.65 5.39
CA ILE A 117 11.36 -0.51 5.46
C ILE A 117 12.45 -0.30 6.53
N GLU A 118 13.05 0.89 6.59
CA GLU A 118 14.03 1.24 7.63
C GLU A 118 13.43 1.08 9.04
N ASN A 119 12.21 1.58 9.26
CA ASN A 119 11.53 1.44 10.56
C ASN A 119 11.20 -0.03 10.88
N MET A 120 10.82 -0.84 9.89
CA MET A 120 10.60 -2.27 10.08
C MET A 120 11.89 -3.00 10.46
N ARG A 121 13.03 -2.65 9.84
CA ARG A 121 14.34 -3.21 10.18
C ARG A 121 14.73 -2.90 11.62
N LEU A 122 14.49 -1.68 12.10
CA LEU A 122 14.69 -1.32 13.51
C LEU A 122 13.78 -2.15 14.44
N GLY A 123 12.53 -2.38 14.03
CA GLY A 123 11.61 -3.25 14.76
C GLY A 123 12.05 -4.72 14.79
N LEU A 124 12.60 -5.21 13.68
CA LEU A 124 13.16 -6.56 13.57
C LEU A 124 14.36 -6.74 14.50
N GLU A 125 15.32 -5.82 14.47
CA GLU A 125 16.50 -5.84 15.35
C GLU A 125 16.10 -5.86 16.82
N LEU A 126 15.10 -5.03 17.20
CA LEU A 126 14.58 -5.03 18.56
C LEU A 126 13.94 -6.37 18.92
N ALA A 127 13.09 -6.92 18.06
CA ALA A 127 12.42 -8.21 18.28
C ALA A 127 13.44 -9.35 18.43
N GLU A 128 14.46 -9.39 17.58
CA GLU A 128 15.55 -10.37 17.64
C GLU A 128 16.38 -10.22 18.93
N SER A 129 16.68 -8.99 19.35
CA SER A 129 17.43 -8.74 20.59
C SER A 129 16.66 -9.14 21.86
N GLN A 130 15.33 -9.16 21.80
CA GLN A 130 14.44 -9.51 22.90
C GLN A 130 14.02 -10.99 22.88
N ALA A 131 14.19 -11.66 21.74
CA ALA A 131 13.90 -13.07 21.60
C ALA A 131 14.93 -13.90 22.39
N THR A 132 14.52 -14.39 23.56
CA THR A 132 15.26 -15.49 24.22
C THR A 132 15.10 -16.76 23.38
N GLU A 133 16.08 -17.68 23.43
CA GLU A 133 16.12 -18.90 22.56
C GLU A 133 14.84 -19.76 22.58
N ASN A 134 13.96 -19.60 23.58
CA ASN A 134 12.72 -20.36 23.76
C ASN A 134 11.42 -19.57 23.49
N ASP A 135 11.49 -18.34 22.99
CA ASP A 135 10.28 -17.58 22.61
C ASP A 135 9.90 -17.81 21.15
N ALA A 136 9.15 -18.89 20.91
CA ALA A 136 8.63 -19.23 19.58
C ALA A 136 7.76 -18.11 18.99
N THR A 137 7.09 -17.30 19.83
CA THR A 137 6.25 -16.19 19.34
C THR A 137 7.11 -15.06 18.82
N ALA A 138 8.17 -14.69 19.54
CA ALA A 138 9.12 -13.67 19.11
C ALA A 138 9.85 -14.08 17.81
N GLN A 139 10.25 -15.35 17.69
CA GLN A 139 10.88 -15.88 16.47
C GLN A 139 9.93 -15.85 15.26
N MET A 140 8.65 -16.21 15.43
CA MET A 140 7.66 -16.12 14.36
C MET A 140 7.42 -14.67 13.93
N GLN A 141 7.37 -13.72 14.87
CA GLN A 141 7.22 -12.30 14.56
C GLN A 141 8.42 -11.75 13.80
N ALA A 142 9.65 -12.05 14.24
CA ALA A 142 10.87 -11.64 13.54
C ALA A 142 10.89 -12.18 12.11
N LYS A 143 10.55 -13.47 11.92
CA LYS A 143 10.45 -14.08 10.60
C LYS A 143 9.42 -13.38 9.70
N ALA A 144 8.23 -13.11 10.22
CA ALA A 144 7.18 -12.41 9.45
C ALA A 144 7.64 -11.01 9.01
N ILE A 145 8.29 -10.25 9.91
CA ILE A 145 8.83 -8.93 9.57
C ILE A 145 9.92 -9.03 8.49
N SER A 146 10.81 -10.01 8.60
CA SER A 146 11.87 -10.27 7.62
C SER A 146 11.32 -10.59 6.22
N GLU A 147 10.29 -11.43 6.14
CA GLU A 147 9.63 -11.77 4.86
C GLU A 147 8.97 -10.54 4.21
N ILE A 148 8.29 -9.71 5.01
CA ILE A 148 7.69 -8.46 4.55
C ILE A 148 8.76 -7.51 3.98
N ILE A 149 9.86 -7.32 4.73
CA ILE A 149 11.01 -6.51 4.27
C ILE A 149 11.53 -7.03 2.93
N GLY A 150 11.78 -8.35 2.82
CA GLY A 150 12.32 -8.96 1.62
C GLY A 150 11.43 -8.78 0.39
N LYS A 151 10.11 -8.92 0.54
CA LYS A 151 9.14 -8.65 -0.55
C LYS A 151 9.19 -7.20 -1.01
N MET A 152 9.13 -6.26 -0.07
CA MET A 152 9.12 -4.83 -0.41
C MET A 152 10.44 -4.37 -1.04
N GLU A 153 11.58 -4.89 -0.60
CA GLU A 153 12.90 -4.57 -1.17
C GLU A 153 13.08 -5.12 -2.57
N SER A 154 12.58 -6.34 -2.81
CA SER A 154 12.61 -6.95 -4.15
C SER A 154 11.80 -6.12 -5.15
N ALA A 155 10.66 -5.57 -4.72
CA ALA A 155 9.82 -4.69 -5.52
C ALA A 155 10.40 -3.29 -5.78
N LEU A 156 11.49 -2.89 -5.09
CA LEU A 156 12.16 -1.60 -5.27
C LEU A 156 13.35 -1.66 -6.23
N SER A 157 13.78 -2.87 -6.60
CA SER A 157 14.96 -3.18 -7.41
C SER A 157 14.62 -3.14 -8.89
#